data_AF-A0A383V3U0-F1
#
_entry.id   AF-A0A383V3U0-F1
#
_cell.length_a   1.000
_cell.length_b   1.000
_cell.length_c   1.000
_cell.angle_alpha   90.00
_cell.angle_beta   90.00
_cell.angle_gamma   90.00
#
_symmetry.space_group_name_H-M   'P 1'
#
loop_
_entity.id
_entity.type
_entity.pdbx_description
1 polymer ?
#
loop_
_entity_poly.entity_id
_entity_poly.type
_entity_poly.pdbx_seq_one_letter_code
_entity_poly.pdbx_strand_id
1 'polypeptide(L)'
;MLKARRGNYHKYQEPGNPLVPEPTSPLYAPEASRFNTDAAAEIREQKLQAHQLQQKLFEEKRQKAVASEQQRWQQMEEERRREEARMQQVREAGIRGKQNKSSEHFNIISLSYHPTKEGKQLQYKDEVVRYRAQMRSQNLFNKSHSVSHNIITGEARYNPMPLPPAPAPPQ
;
A
#
# COMPACT_ATOMS: atom_id res chain seq x y z
N MET A 1 -99.16 12.24 10.21
CA MET A 1 -99.86 13.03 9.17
C MET A 1 -99.08 14.29 8.74
N LEU A 2 -97.78 14.20 8.44
CA LEU A 2 -96.98 15.33 7.89
C LEU A 2 -96.81 15.22 6.36
N LYS A 3 -96.71 13.98 5.84
CA LYS A 3 -96.54 13.65 4.41
C LYS A 3 -97.71 14.11 3.50
N ALA A 4 -98.91 14.26 4.06
CA ALA A 4 -100.12 14.64 3.31
C ALA A 4 -100.46 16.15 3.37
N ARG A 5 -99.66 16.97 4.07
CA ARG A 5 -99.93 18.41 4.24
C ARG A 5 -99.54 19.16 2.97
N ARG A 6 -100.52 19.77 2.28
CA ARG A 6 -100.31 20.64 1.11
C ARG A 6 -100.61 22.09 1.49
N GLY A 7 -99.60 22.85 1.89
CA GLY A 7 -99.71 24.27 2.23
C GLY A 7 -98.39 24.83 2.78
N ASN A 8 -98.04 26.06 2.37
CA ASN A 8 -96.71 26.70 2.43
C ASN A 8 -95.65 26.10 1.51
N TYR A 9 -94.67 26.93 1.11
CA TYR A 9 -93.58 26.62 0.17
C TYR A 9 -92.63 25.49 0.61
N HIS A 10 -92.90 24.83 1.74
CA HIS A 10 -92.06 23.76 2.28
C HIS A 10 -92.61 22.39 1.89
N LYS A 11 -91.83 21.65 1.10
CA LYS A 11 -92.11 20.24 0.78
C LYS A 11 -91.62 19.36 1.93
N TYR A 12 -92.48 18.49 2.45
CA TYR A 12 -92.05 17.47 3.41
C TYR A 12 -91.00 16.56 2.76
N GLN A 13 -89.81 16.52 3.37
CA GLN A 13 -88.78 15.55 3.03
C GLN A 13 -88.78 14.48 4.11
N GLU A 14 -88.83 13.22 3.68
CA GLU A 14 -88.78 12.08 4.58
C GLU A 14 -87.32 11.99 5.11
N PRO A 15 -87.08 12.19 6.42
CA PRO A 15 -85.75 11.97 6.96
C PRO A 15 -85.49 10.48 6.83
N GLY A 16 -84.60 10.08 5.93
CA GLY A 16 -84.27 8.68 5.68
C GLY A 16 -83.70 7.99 6.93
N ASN A 17 -83.05 6.84 6.75
CA ASN A 17 -82.44 6.12 7.86
C ASN A 17 -81.37 7.01 8.56
N PRO A 18 -81.52 7.37 9.84
CA PRO A 18 -80.58 8.25 10.54
C PRO A 18 -79.19 7.63 10.76
N LEU A 19 -79.03 6.32 10.53
CA LEU A 19 -77.77 5.61 10.64
C LEU A 19 -76.92 5.65 9.35
N VAL A 20 -77.51 6.04 8.21
CA VAL A 20 -76.81 6.08 6.93
C VAL A 20 -76.64 7.54 6.52
N PRO A 21 -75.40 8.02 6.34
CA PRO A 21 -75.18 9.38 5.85
C PRO A 21 -75.86 9.57 4.49
N GLU A 22 -76.43 10.75 4.26
CA GLU A 22 -77.09 11.08 3.00
C GLU A 22 -76.09 11.02 1.83
N PRO A 23 -76.45 10.52 0.63
CA PRO A 23 -75.56 10.40 -0.52
C PRO A 23 -74.78 11.66 -0.93
N THR A 24 -75.35 12.82 -0.65
CA THR A 24 -74.78 14.15 -0.93
C THR A 24 -73.81 14.62 0.16
N SER A 25 -73.81 13.97 1.32
CA SER A 25 -72.93 14.27 2.44
C SER A 25 -71.50 13.81 2.15
N PRO A 26 -70.47 14.59 2.55
CA PRO A 26 -69.08 14.15 2.46
C PRO A 26 -68.78 12.92 3.32
N LEU A 27 -69.67 12.56 4.26
CA LEU A 27 -69.57 11.34 5.06
C LEU A 27 -70.14 10.10 4.34
N TYR A 28 -70.80 10.27 3.20
CA TYR A 28 -71.31 9.15 2.43
C TYR A 28 -70.21 8.53 1.56
N ALA A 29 -69.96 7.26 1.82
CA ALA A 29 -69.15 6.40 0.97
C ALA A 29 -70.00 5.23 0.47
N PRO A 30 -70.05 4.97 -0.84
CA PRO A 30 -70.67 3.76 -1.38
C PRO A 30 -69.95 2.52 -0.84
N GLU A 31 -70.68 1.42 -0.64
CA GLU A 31 -70.14 0.20 -0.02
C GLU A 31 -68.89 -0.34 -0.74
N ALA A 32 -68.87 -0.24 -2.07
CA ALA A 32 -67.74 -0.64 -2.91
C ALA A 32 -66.45 0.18 -2.66
N SER A 33 -66.55 1.40 -2.15
CA SER A 33 -65.39 2.25 -1.83
C SER A 33 -65.04 2.22 -0.34
N ARG A 34 -65.79 1.49 0.50
CA ARG A 34 -65.51 1.35 1.94
C ARG A 34 -64.38 0.39 2.23
N PHE A 35 -64.20 -0.61 1.36
CA PHE A 35 -63.20 -1.66 1.50
C PHE A 35 -62.32 -1.70 0.27
N ASN A 36 -61.01 -1.88 0.45
CA ASN A 36 -60.15 -2.11 -0.68
C ASN A 36 -60.39 -3.54 -1.18
N THR A 37 -60.89 -3.65 -2.41
CA THR A 37 -61.34 -4.93 -2.97
C THR A 37 -60.22 -5.71 -3.63
N ASP A 38 -59.08 -5.06 -3.95
CA ASP A 38 -57.95 -5.67 -4.64
C ASP A 38 -56.69 -5.74 -3.77
N ALA A 39 -56.77 -6.54 -2.70
CA ALA A 39 -55.61 -6.84 -1.85
C ALA A 39 -54.45 -7.51 -2.64
N ALA A 40 -54.75 -8.18 -3.75
CA ALA A 40 -53.73 -8.81 -4.59
C ALA A 40 -52.87 -7.78 -5.32
N ALA A 41 -53.47 -6.70 -5.83
CA ALA A 41 -52.73 -5.58 -6.41
C ALA A 41 -51.83 -4.89 -5.37
N GLU A 42 -52.33 -4.59 -4.17
CA GLU A 42 -51.52 -3.97 -3.12
C GLU A 42 -50.29 -4.81 -2.75
N ILE A 43 -50.48 -6.13 -2.55
CA ILE A 43 -49.37 -7.05 -2.24
C ILE A 43 -48.36 -7.10 -3.40
N ARG A 44 -48.85 -7.06 -4.65
CA ARG A 44 -47.99 -7.02 -5.83
C ARG A 44 -47.17 -5.73 -5.88
N GLU A 45 -47.79 -4.58 -5.62
CA GLU A 45 -47.10 -3.29 -5.58
C GLU A 45 -46.03 -3.27 -4.49
N GLN A 46 -46.32 -3.76 -3.30
CA GLN A 46 -45.35 -3.87 -2.21
C GLN A 46 -44.14 -4.74 -2.62
N LYS A 47 -44.38 -5.87 -3.28
CA LYS A 47 -43.30 -6.74 -3.79
C LYS A 47 -42.46 -6.05 -4.87
N LEU A 48 -43.12 -5.32 -5.79
CA LEU A 48 -42.42 -4.58 -6.83
C LEU A 48 -41.57 -3.45 -6.25
N GLN A 49 -42.09 -2.71 -5.27
CA GLN A 49 -41.35 -1.66 -4.57
C GLN A 49 -40.15 -2.24 -3.83
N ALA A 50 -40.33 -3.35 -3.10
CA ALA A 50 -39.24 -4.03 -2.40
C ALA A 50 -38.14 -4.49 -3.38
N HIS A 51 -38.54 -5.07 -4.52
CA HIS A 51 -37.61 -5.49 -5.57
C HIS A 51 -36.87 -4.31 -6.20
N GLN A 52 -37.56 -3.21 -6.52
CA GLN A 52 -36.94 -2.00 -7.06
C GLN A 52 -35.94 -1.39 -6.08
N LEU A 53 -36.24 -1.35 -4.78
CA LEU A 53 -35.32 -0.89 -3.76
C LEU A 53 -34.06 -1.76 -3.72
N GLN A 54 -34.22 -3.08 -3.77
CA GLN A 54 -33.07 -3.98 -3.83
C GLN A 54 -32.22 -3.76 -5.08
N GLN A 55 -32.84 -3.60 -6.26
CA GLN A 55 -32.14 -3.31 -7.50
C GLN A 55 -31.33 -2.02 -7.41
N LYS A 56 -31.94 -0.93 -6.93
CA LYS A 56 -31.26 0.35 -6.72
C LYS A 56 -30.04 0.21 -5.80
N LEU A 57 -30.18 -0.51 -4.69
CA LEU A 57 -29.05 -0.75 -3.78
C LEU A 57 -27.91 -1.52 -4.44
N PHE A 58 -28.21 -2.52 -5.28
CA PHE A 58 -27.19 -3.26 -6.01
C PHE A 58 -26.51 -2.40 -7.09
N GLU A 59 -27.28 -1.60 -7.80
CA GLU A 59 -26.77 -0.67 -8.82
C GLU A 59 -25.85 0.37 -8.20
N GLU A 60 -26.25 1.00 -7.09
CA GLU A 60 -25.42 1.97 -6.37
C GLU A 60 -24.11 1.34 -5.88
N LYS A 61 -24.17 0.12 -5.31
CA LYS A 61 -22.96 -0.60 -4.88
C LYS A 61 -22.04 -0.90 -6.06
N ARG A 62 -22.61 -1.32 -7.20
CA ARG A 62 -21.85 -1.61 -8.42
C ARG A 62 -21.18 -0.34 -8.96
N GLN A 63 -21.92 0.77 -9.04
CA GLN A 63 -21.39 2.05 -9.51
C GLN A 63 -20.24 2.53 -8.63
N LYS A 64 -20.39 2.45 -7.29
CA LYS A 64 -19.32 2.80 -6.35
C LYS A 64 -18.08 1.94 -6.55
N ALA A 65 -18.24 0.62 -6.68
CA ALA A 65 -17.12 -0.29 -6.91
C ALA A 65 -16.39 0.02 -8.23
N VAL A 66 -17.14 0.25 -9.31
CA VAL A 66 -16.57 0.62 -10.62
C VAL A 66 -15.81 1.95 -10.54
N ALA A 67 -16.36 2.96 -9.85
CA ALA A 67 -15.70 4.25 -9.69
C ALA A 67 -14.41 4.15 -8.88
N SER A 68 -14.41 3.43 -7.76
CA SER A 68 -13.20 3.18 -6.96
C SER A 68 -12.13 2.43 -7.75
N GLU A 69 -12.54 1.43 -8.52
CA GLU A 69 -11.63 0.67 -9.37
C GLU A 69 -11.00 1.58 -10.43
N GLN A 70 -11.82 2.35 -11.17
CA GLN A 70 -11.34 3.31 -12.16
C GLN A 70 -10.33 4.31 -11.58
N GLN A 71 -10.59 4.85 -10.38
CA GLN A 71 -9.64 5.72 -9.69
C GLN A 71 -8.31 5.01 -9.39
N ARG A 72 -8.36 3.75 -8.92
CA ARG A 72 -7.15 2.96 -8.70
C ARG A 72 -6.35 2.78 -9.99
N TRP A 73 -7.01 2.43 -11.09
CA TRP A 73 -6.37 2.28 -12.40
C TRP A 73 -5.74 3.57 -12.89
N GLN A 74 -6.42 4.70 -12.72
CA GLN A 74 -5.87 6.01 -13.07
C GLN A 74 -4.61 6.34 -12.25
N GLN A 75 -4.63 6.08 -10.94
CA GLN A 75 -3.46 6.28 -10.08
C GLN A 75 -2.28 5.41 -10.51
N MET A 76 -2.51 4.12 -10.78
CA MET A 76 -1.46 3.22 -11.26
C MET A 76 -0.86 3.67 -12.59
N GLU A 77 -1.70 4.14 -13.53
CA GLU A 77 -1.22 4.62 -14.83
C GLU A 77 -0.43 5.93 -14.70
N GLU A 78 -0.84 6.83 -13.80
CA GLU A 78 -0.09 8.04 -13.48
C GLU A 78 1.26 7.73 -12.85
N GLU A 79 1.31 6.82 -11.87
CA GLU A 79 2.55 6.38 -11.22
C GLU A 79 3.51 5.77 -12.24
N ARG A 80 2.99 4.88 -13.09
CA ARG A 80 3.75 4.29 -14.20
C ARG A 80 4.29 5.37 -15.13
N ARG A 81 3.48 6.34 -15.54
CA ARG A 81 3.91 7.45 -16.41
C ARG A 81 5.00 8.30 -15.74
N ARG A 82 4.88 8.56 -14.44
CA ARG A 82 5.90 9.30 -13.66
C ARG A 82 7.21 8.52 -13.59
N GLU A 83 7.15 7.21 -13.36
CA GLU A 83 8.33 6.35 -13.35
C GLU A 83 8.98 6.29 -14.73
N GLU A 84 8.21 6.09 -15.79
CA GLU A 84 8.70 6.09 -17.17
C GLU A 84 9.40 7.42 -17.50
N ALA A 85 8.80 8.56 -17.16
CA ALA A 85 9.40 9.88 -17.33
C ALA A 85 10.70 10.05 -16.51
N ARG A 86 10.70 9.64 -15.24
CA ARG A 86 11.91 9.63 -14.40
C ARG A 86 13.01 8.78 -15.02
N MET A 87 12.67 7.60 -15.53
CA MET A 87 13.61 6.67 -16.16
C MET A 87 14.12 7.17 -17.51
N GLN A 88 13.33 7.96 -18.25
CA GLN A 88 13.78 8.66 -19.45
C GLN A 88 14.77 9.76 -19.08
N GLN A 89 14.45 10.62 -18.10
CA GLN A 89 15.37 11.66 -17.61
C GLN A 89 16.70 11.08 -17.13
N VAL A 90 16.66 9.98 -16.37
CA VAL A 90 17.88 9.29 -15.89
C VAL A 90 18.71 8.70 -17.05
N ARG A 91 18.05 8.25 -18.13
CA ARG A 91 18.70 7.77 -19.35
C ARG A 91 19.35 8.92 -20.12
N GLU A 92 18.61 10.01 -20.35
CA GLU A 92 19.10 11.20 -21.07
C GLU A 92 20.25 11.89 -20.33
N ALA A 93 20.14 12.02 -19.02
CA ALA A 93 21.20 12.61 -18.19
C ALA A 93 22.47 11.73 -18.10
N GLY A 94 22.44 10.49 -18.61
CA GLY A 94 23.57 9.56 -18.53
C GLY A 94 23.98 9.20 -17.09
N ILE A 95 23.11 9.46 -16.10
CA ILE A 95 23.38 9.20 -14.67
C ILE A 95 23.28 7.69 -14.40
N ARG A 96 22.51 6.96 -15.21
CA ARG A 96 22.42 5.50 -15.15
C ARG A 96 23.78 4.89 -15.52
N GLY A 97 24.48 4.35 -14.53
CA GLY A 97 25.79 3.73 -14.71
C GLY A 97 26.94 4.40 -13.98
N LYS A 98 26.70 5.48 -13.20
CA LYS A 98 27.66 5.85 -12.15
C LYS A 98 27.74 4.68 -11.18
N GLN A 99 28.82 3.91 -11.29
CA GLN A 99 29.11 2.83 -10.35
C GLN A 99 29.10 3.43 -8.95
N ASN A 100 28.47 2.74 -8.00
CA ASN A 100 28.62 3.06 -6.58
C ASN A 100 30.10 2.87 -6.24
N LYS A 101 30.88 3.95 -6.32
CA LYS A 101 32.28 3.94 -5.95
C LYS A 101 32.33 3.82 -4.43
N SER A 102 33.11 2.86 -3.95
CA SER A 102 33.49 2.81 -2.54
C SER A 102 34.12 4.15 -2.15
N SER A 103 33.96 4.57 -0.90
CA SER A 103 34.69 5.72 -0.35
C SER A 103 36.20 5.47 -0.32
N GLU A 104 36.60 4.20 -0.29
CA GLU A 104 38.00 3.79 -0.27
C GLU A 104 38.54 3.54 -1.68
N HIS A 105 39.85 3.77 -1.84
CA HIS A 105 40.56 3.58 -3.11
C HIS A 105 40.91 2.11 -3.41
N PHE A 106 39.98 1.22 -3.08
CA PHE A 106 40.11 -0.23 -3.20
C PHE A 106 38.88 -0.81 -3.90
N ASN A 107 39.12 -1.59 -4.95
CA ASN A 107 38.06 -2.28 -5.65
C ASN A 107 37.82 -3.66 -5.04
N ILE A 108 36.66 -3.83 -4.40
CA ILE A 108 36.25 -5.08 -3.74
C ILE A 108 36.02 -6.21 -4.76
N ILE A 109 35.62 -5.89 -5.99
CA ILE A 109 35.32 -6.89 -7.02
C ILE A 109 36.61 -7.45 -7.61
N SER A 110 37.55 -6.58 -8.01
CA SER A 110 38.84 -7.01 -8.57
C SER A 110 39.90 -7.29 -7.50
N LEU A 111 39.58 -7.07 -6.22
CA LEU A 111 40.49 -7.18 -5.07
C LEU A 111 41.81 -6.42 -5.27
N SER A 112 41.74 -5.27 -5.94
CA SER A 112 42.90 -4.48 -6.34
C SER A 112 42.74 -3.02 -5.93
N TYR A 113 43.84 -2.40 -5.51
CA TYR A 113 43.89 -0.96 -5.32
C TYR A 113 43.66 -0.22 -6.64
N HIS A 114 43.08 0.98 -6.57
CA HIS A 114 42.93 1.81 -7.75
C HIS A 114 44.30 2.33 -8.23
N PRO A 115 44.49 2.49 -9.56
CA PRO A 115 45.72 3.05 -10.14
C PRO A 115 45.79 4.58 -9.97
N THR A 116 45.34 5.09 -8.83
CA THR A 116 45.40 6.51 -8.45
C THR A 116 46.45 6.71 -7.36
N LYS A 117 46.89 7.96 -7.18
CA LYS A 117 47.82 8.31 -6.09
C LYS A 117 47.29 7.89 -4.72
N GLU A 118 46.00 8.10 -4.49
CA GLU A 118 45.32 7.73 -3.25
C GLU A 118 45.24 6.21 -3.06
N GLY A 119 45.02 5.44 -4.14
CA GLY A 119 45.09 3.98 -4.10
C GLY A 119 46.48 3.45 -3.74
N LYS A 120 47.54 4.05 -4.30
CA LYS A 120 48.93 3.71 -3.92
C LYS A 120 49.24 4.07 -2.47
N GLN A 121 48.70 5.18 -1.96
CA GLN A 121 48.85 5.56 -0.55
C GLN A 121 48.14 4.58 0.38
N LEU A 122 46.95 4.12 0.01
CA LEU A 122 46.21 3.10 0.77
C LEU A 122 47.00 1.78 0.80
N GLN A 123 47.50 1.35 -0.37
CA GLN A 123 48.36 0.16 -0.47
C GLN A 123 49.58 0.26 0.46
N TYR A 124 50.30 1.39 0.42
CA TYR A 124 51.45 1.61 1.29
C TYR A 124 51.09 1.55 2.77
N LYS A 125 49.98 2.15 3.19
CA LYS A 125 49.51 2.09 4.59
C LYS A 125 49.25 0.64 5.02
N ASP A 126 48.58 -0.14 4.19
CA ASP A 126 48.27 -1.53 4.48
C ASP A 126 49.54 -2.40 4.54
N GLU A 127 50.49 -2.18 3.64
CA GLU A 127 51.79 -2.85 3.64
C GLU A 127 52.62 -2.49 4.88
N VAL A 128 52.60 -1.24 5.32
CA VAL A 128 53.25 -0.80 6.58
C VAL A 128 52.63 -1.50 7.78
N VAL A 129 51.30 -1.62 7.84
CA VAL A 129 50.61 -2.34 8.92
C VAL A 129 51.00 -3.81 8.91
N ARG A 130 51.04 -4.45 7.74
CA ARG A 130 51.46 -5.85 7.58
C ARG A 130 52.91 -6.06 8.04
N TYR A 131 53.83 -5.21 7.61
CA TYR A 131 55.23 -5.23 8.02
C TYR A 131 55.38 -5.08 9.54
N ARG A 132 54.68 -4.12 10.15
CA ARG A 132 54.70 -3.90 11.61
C ARG A 132 54.13 -5.09 12.39
N ALA A 133 53.09 -5.72 11.88
CA ALA A 133 52.50 -6.91 12.50
C ALA A 133 53.50 -8.08 12.50
N GLN A 134 54.22 -8.30 11.40
CA GLN A 134 55.25 -9.34 11.30
C GLN A 134 56.48 -9.02 12.17
N MET A 135 56.96 -7.78 12.19
CA MET A 135 58.00 -7.34 13.13
C MET A 135 57.59 -7.64 14.58
N ARG A 136 56.35 -7.33 14.95
CA ARG A 136 55.83 -7.61 16.28
C ARG A 136 55.80 -9.11 16.58
N SER A 137 55.36 -9.92 15.62
CA SER A 137 55.38 -11.39 15.73
C SER A 137 56.78 -11.92 15.98
N GLN A 138 57.77 -11.43 15.23
CA GLN A 138 59.17 -11.82 15.40
C GLN A 138 59.72 -11.41 16.78
N ASN A 139 59.46 -10.18 17.21
CA ASN A 139 59.86 -9.70 18.53
C ASN A 139 59.21 -10.53 19.66
N LEU A 140 57.94 -10.88 19.51
CA LEU A 140 57.23 -11.71 20.49
C LEU A 140 57.78 -13.14 20.53
N PHE A 141 58.10 -13.72 19.37
CA PHE A 141 58.74 -15.03 19.28
C PHE A 141 60.10 -15.02 19.98
N ASN A 142 60.95 -14.04 19.68
CA ASN A 142 62.27 -13.91 20.29
C ASN A 142 62.20 -13.65 21.81
N LYS A 143 61.18 -12.92 22.27
CA LYS A 143 60.99 -12.66 23.71
C LYS A 143 60.44 -13.86 24.47
N SER A 144 59.56 -14.64 23.86
CA SER A 144 58.98 -15.85 24.48
C SER A 144 59.98 -17.03 24.52
N HIS A 145 61.02 -16.98 23.70
CA HIS A 145 62.06 -18.01 23.63
C HIS A 145 63.41 -17.40 24.00
N SER A 146 63.82 -17.54 25.27
CA SER A 146 65.09 -17.01 25.76
C SER A 146 66.32 -17.73 25.21
N VAL A 147 66.15 -18.92 24.63
CA VAL A 147 67.22 -19.79 24.15
C VAL A 147 66.97 -20.13 22.68
N SER A 148 68.05 -20.22 21.88
CA SER A 148 68.03 -20.46 20.42
C SER A 148 67.64 -21.89 20.01
N HIS A 149 67.41 -22.79 20.95
CA HIS A 149 67.03 -24.18 20.70
C HIS A 149 65.81 -24.59 21.52
N ASN A 150 65.21 -25.71 21.16
CA ASN A 150 64.13 -26.30 21.90
C ASN A 150 64.65 -27.01 23.14
N ILE A 151 64.24 -26.55 24.32
CA ILE A 151 64.64 -27.14 25.60
C ILE A 151 64.18 -28.60 25.79
N ILE A 152 63.20 -29.08 25.02
CA ILE A 152 62.71 -30.46 25.09
C ILE A 152 63.45 -31.37 24.08
N THR A 153 63.63 -30.93 22.84
CA THR A 153 64.19 -31.76 21.75
C THR A 153 65.65 -31.44 21.40
N GLY A 154 66.21 -30.33 21.86
CA GLY A 154 67.57 -29.87 21.55
C GLY A 154 67.75 -29.25 20.16
N GLU A 155 66.72 -29.30 19.31
CA GLU A 155 66.80 -28.80 17.93
C GLU A 155 66.88 -27.27 17.86
N ALA A 156 67.60 -26.75 16.86
CA ALA A 156 67.66 -25.32 16.58
C ALA A 156 66.27 -24.76 16.26
N ARG A 157 65.87 -23.69 16.97
CA ARG A 157 64.60 -23.01 16.73
C ARG A 157 64.82 -21.86 15.76
N TYR A 158 64.23 -21.99 14.58
CA TYR A 158 64.16 -20.90 13.61
C TYR A 158 62.90 -20.08 13.84
N ASN A 159 62.97 -18.78 13.56
CA ASN A 159 61.77 -17.96 13.57
C ASN A 159 60.87 -18.40 12.41
N PRO A 160 59.62 -18.80 12.68
CA PRO A 160 58.74 -19.34 11.64
C PRO A 160 58.25 -18.29 10.64
N MET A 161 58.37 -16.99 10.97
CA MET A 161 57.83 -15.91 10.13
C MET A 161 58.95 -15.14 9.44
N PRO A 162 59.12 -15.30 8.10
CA PRO A 162 60.03 -14.44 7.35
C PRO A 162 59.49 -13.00 7.32
N LEU A 163 60.36 -12.05 7.62
CA LEU A 163 60.01 -10.63 7.57
C LEU A 163 59.98 -10.18 6.10
N PRO A 164 58.88 -9.57 5.61
CA PRO A 164 58.89 -9.02 4.26
C PRO A 164 59.79 -7.78 4.19
N PRO A 165 60.20 -7.38 2.97
CA PRO A 165 60.94 -6.13 2.78
C PRO A 165 60.15 -4.94 3.32
N ALA A 166 60.86 -3.94 3.83
CA ALA A 166 60.24 -2.71 4.30
C ALA A 166 59.53 -2.01 3.11
N PRO A 167 58.24 -1.64 3.26
CA PRO A 167 57.50 -1.00 2.17
C PRO A 167 58.08 0.39 1.88
N ALA A 168 58.17 0.73 0.59
CA ALA A 168 58.66 2.02 0.13
C ALA A 168 57.49 3.01 -0.05
N PRO A 169 57.68 4.30 0.29
CA PRO A 169 56.63 5.30 0.09
C PRO A 169 56.30 5.47 -1.41
N PRO A 170 55.02 5.68 -1.76
CA PRO A 170 54.64 5.88 -3.15
C PRO A 170 55.20 7.22 -3.67
N GLN A 171 55.80 7.19 -4.87
CA GLN A 171 56.25 8.37 -5.62
C GLN A 171 55.07 9.16 -6.20
#